data_AF-A0A379FJU4-F1
#
_entry.id   AF-A0A379FJU4-F1
#
_cell.length_a   1.000
_cell.length_b   1.000
_cell.length_c   1.000
_cell.angle_alpha   90.00
_cell.angle_beta   90.00
_cell.angle_gamma   90.00
#
_symmetry.space_group_name_H-M   'P 1'
#
loop_
_entity.id
_entity.type
_entity.pdbx_description
1 polymer ?
#
loop_
_entity_poly.entity_id
_entity_poly.type
_entity_poly.pdbx_seq_one_letter_code
_entity_poly.pdbx_strand_id
1 'polypeptide(L)' 'MADLTIYVIDVAEGEKIPRKGGPGITHSDLLVINKIDLAPYVGASLEVMEADTAKMRPVKPYVFY' A
#
# COMPACT_ATOMS: atom_id res chain seq x y z
N MET A 1 13.42 -16.63 9.71
CA MET A 1 13.17 -15.71 8.58
C MET A 1 12.15 -16.37 7.68
N ALA A 2 11.20 -15.62 7.15
CA ALA A 2 10.36 -16.09 6.05
C ALA A 2 11.13 -15.93 4.73
N ASP A 3 10.94 -16.83 3.78
CA ASP A 3 11.60 -16.78 2.47
C ASP A 3 11.09 -15.63 1.59
N LEU A 4 9.83 -15.23 1.79
CA LEU A 4 9.18 -14.09 1.15
C LEU A 4 8.20 -13.44 2.13
N THR A 5 8.04 -12.13 2.00
CA THR A 5 7.15 -11.31 2.83
C THR A 5 6.13 -10.56 1.98
N ILE A 6 4.85 -10.85 2.21
CA ILE A 6 3.73 -10.11 1.63
C ILE A 6 3.13 -9.25 2.74
N TYR A 7 3.05 -7.94 2.50
CA TYR A 7 2.36 -7.03 3.39
C TYR A 7 1.07 -6.56 2.73
N VAL A 8 -0.04 -6.60 3.47
CA VAL A 8 -1.36 -6.25 2.96
C VAL A 8 -1.88 -5.09 3.79
N ILE A 9 -2.30 -4.04 3.11
CA ILE A 9 -3.05 -2.91 3.68
C ILE A 9 -4.39 -2.80 2.97
N ASP A 10 -5.32 -2.07 3.58
CA ASP A 10 -6.66 -1.86 3.04
C ASP A 10 -6.91 -0.37 2.73
N VAL A 11 -7.64 -0.06 1.65
CA VAL A 11 -8.01 1.33 1.35
C VAL A 11 -8.84 1.96 2.48
N ALA A 12 -9.65 1.17 3.20
CA ALA A 12 -10.44 1.65 4.33
C ALA A 12 -9.60 2.03 5.56
N GLU A 13 -8.34 1.62 5.64
CA GLU A 13 -7.42 2.10 6.69
C GLU A 13 -7.02 3.57 6.48
N GLY A 14 -7.25 4.10 5.27
CA GLY A 14 -7.15 5.51 4.92
C GLY A 14 -6.06 5.83 3.89
N GLU A 15 -6.30 6.87 3.09
CA GLU A 15 -5.42 7.33 2.00
C GLU A 15 -3.95 7.53 2.42
N LYS A 16 -3.72 7.95 3.67
CA LYS A 16 -2.39 8.32 4.17
C LYS A 16 -1.56 7.12 4.66
N ILE A 17 -2.11 5.91 4.63
CA ILE A 17 -1.41 4.72 5.15
C ILE A 17 -0.06 4.48 4.48
N PRO A 18 0.08 4.54 3.13
CA PRO A 18 1.39 4.43 2.49
C PRO A 18 2.43 5.41 3.05
N ARG A 19 2.04 6.66 3.35
CA ARG A 19 2.95 7.69 3.90
C ARG A 19 3.45 7.39 5.30
N LYS A 20 2.72 6.60 6.10
CA LYS A 20 3.16 6.25 7.47
C LYS A 20 4.43 5.40 7.44
N GLY A 21 4.69 4.70 6.33
CA GLY A 21 5.88 3.88 6.18
C GLY A 21 5.91 2.68 7.12
N GLY A 22 7.09 2.37 7.64
CA GLY A 22 7.34 1.15 8.43
C GLY A 22 7.84 -0.02 7.56
N PRO A 23 8.39 -1.07 8.19
CA PRO A 23 9.07 -2.16 7.48
C PRO A 23 8.13 -2.95 6.55
N GLY A 24 6.84 -3.07 6.89
CA GLY A 24 5.86 -3.65 5.97
C GLY A 24 5.68 -2.85 4.68
N ILE A 25 5.65 -1.50 4.78
CA ILE A 25 5.46 -0.59 3.64
C ILE A 25 6.75 -0.30 2.86
N THR A 26 7.92 -0.53 3.44
CA THR A 26 9.20 -0.18 2.78
C THR A 26 10.04 -1.39 2.40
N HIS A 27 9.94 -2.49 3.15
CA HIS A 27 10.85 -3.64 3.03
C HIS A 27 10.19 -4.96 2.64
N SER A 28 8.85 -5.09 2.69
CA SER A 28 8.21 -6.33 2.21
C SER A 28 8.54 -6.62 0.74
N ASP A 29 8.58 -7.90 0.38
CA ASP A 29 8.88 -8.34 -0.99
C ASP A 29 7.74 -8.01 -1.94
N LEU A 30 6.50 -8.01 -1.44
CA LEU A 30 5.31 -7.50 -2.14
C LEU A 30 4.43 -6.69 -1.18
N LEU A 31 3.87 -5.59 -1.68
CA LEU A 31 2.76 -4.87 -1.04
C LEU A 31 1.47 -5.10 -1.82
N VAL A 32 0.39 -5.44 -1.11
CA VAL A 32 -0.96 -5.49 -1.68
C VAL A 32 -1.77 -4.37 -1.02
N ILE A 33 -2.34 -3.50 -1.85
CA ILE A 33 -3.30 -2.47 -1.45
C ILE A 33 -4.68 -3.00 -1.82
N ASN A 34 -5.37 -3.55 -0.83
CA ASN A 34 -6.59 -4.33 -0.99
C ASN A 34 -7.86 -3.48 -0.86
N LYS A 35 -8.97 -4.00 -1.39
CA LYS A 35 -10.32 -3.41 -1.32
C LYS A 35 -10.42 -2.04 -1.96
N ILE A 36 -9.85 -1.92 -3.15
CA ILE A 36 -9.85 -0.66 -3.93
C ILE A 36 -11.25 -0.18 -4.28
N ASP A 37 -12.23 -1.08 -4.32
CA ASP A 37 -13.65 -0.79 -4.50
C ASP A 37 -14.22 0.11 -3.39
N LEU A 38 -13.59 0.15 -2.21
CA LEU A 38 -14.03 0.97 -1.10
C LEU A 38 -13.63 2.44 -1.19
N ALA A 39 -12.70 2.79 -2.10
CA ALA A 39 -12.16 4.15 -2.24
C ALA A 39 -13.24 5.26 -2.29
N PRO A 40 -14.34 5.13 -3.06
CA PRO A 40 -15.37 6.16 -3.14
C PRO A 40 -16.16 6.36 -1.84
N TYR A 41 -16.23 5.34 -0.98
CA TYR A 41 -17.02 5.37 0.26
C TYR A 41 -16.22 5.88 1.45
N VAL A 42 -14.89 5.79 1.41
CA VAL A 42 -14.00 6.24 2.49
C VAL A 42 -13.25 7.53 2.18
N GLY A 43 -13.50 8.12 1.00
CA GLY A 43 -12.88 9.37 0.57
C GLY A 43 -11.37 9.25 0.32
N ALA A 44 -10.93 8.10 -0.19
CA ALA A 44 -9.52 7.87 -0.52
C ALA A 44 -9.29 8.01 -2.03
N SER A 45 -8.21 8.69 -2.43
CA SER A 45 -7.75 8.71 -3.81
C SER A 45 -6.70 7.63 -4.07
N LEU A 46 -7.00 6.71 -4.99
CA LEU A 46 -6.05 5.66 -5.41
C LEU A 46 -4.79 6.24 -6.07
N GLU A 47 -4.91 7.35 -6.80
CA GLU A 47 -3.77 8.05 -7.40
C GLU A 47 -2.83 8.61 -6.33
N VAL A 48 -3.38 9.15 -5.24
CA VAL A 48 -2.59 9.66 -4.11
C VAL A 48 -1.88 8.50 -3.42
N MET A 49 -2.61 7.40 -3.14
CA MET A 49 -2.04 6.20 -2.55
C MET A 49 -0.93 5.61 -3.42
N GLU A 50 -1.09 5.60 -4.74
CA GLU A 50 -0.07 5.12 -5.68
C GLU A 50 1.18 6.01 -5.64
N ALA A 51 1.02 7.32 -5.75
CA ALA A 51 2.13 8.27 -5.71
C ALA A 51 2.93 8.18 -4.40
N ASP A 52 2.23 7.99 -3.27
CA ASP A 52 2.87 7.80 -1.97
C ASP A 52 3.55 6.45 -1.85
N THR A 53 2.93 5.39 -2.36
CA THR A 53 3.52 4.05 -2.37
C THR A 53 4.81 4.04 -3.21
N ALA A 54 4.78 4.60 -4.43
CA ALA A 54 5.95 4.71 -5.29
C ALA A 54 7.11 5.46 -4.63
N LYS A 55 6.82 6.51 -3.85
CA LYS A 55 7.86 7.24 -3.07
C LYS A 55 8.45 6.41 -1.94
N MET A 56 7.62 5.64 -1.24
CA MET A 56 8.05 4.87 -0.07
C MET A 56 8.76 3.56 -0.45
N ARG A 57 8.49 3.02 -1.64
CA ARG A 57 9.09 1.79 -2.16
C ARG A 57 9.46 1.93 -3.64
N PRO A 58 10.53 2.68 -3.98
CA PRO A 58 10.86 3.10 -5.36
C PRO A 58 11.17 1.96 -6.33
N VAL A 59 11.63 0.81 -5.82
CA VAL A 59 12.03 -0.35 -6.64
C VAL A 59 11.29 -1.63 -6.27
N LYS A 60 10.51 -1.61 -5.18
CA LYS A 60 9.84 -2.81 -4.67
C LYS A 60 8.42 -2.90 -5.23
N PRO A 61 7.98 -4.09 -5.66
CA PRO A 61 6.69 -4.23 -6.31
C PRO A 61 5.54 -4.02 -5.33
N TYR A 62 4.45 -3.48 -5.87
CA TYR A 62 3.16 -3.36 -5.21
C TYR A 62 2.03 -3.55 -6.21
N VAL A 63 0.87 -3.97 -5.74
CA VAL A 63 -0.34 -4.15 -6.55
C VAL A 63 -1.56 -3.59 -5.85
N PHE A 64 -2.49 -3.08 -6.64
CA PHE A 64 -3.85 -2.73 -6.22
C PHE A 64 -4.77 -3.92 -6.55
N TYR A 65 -5.56 -4.37 -5.58
CA TYR A 65 -6.47 -5.51 -5.69
C TYR A 65 -7.82 -5.19 -5.02
#